data_AF-A0AAN7X7P9-F1
#
_entry.id   AF-A0AAN7X7P9-F1
#
_cell.length_a   1.000
_cell.length_b   1.000
_cell.length_c   1.000
_cell.angle_alpha   90.00
_cell.angle_beta   90.00
_cell.angle_gamma   90.00
#
_symmetry.space_group_name_H-M   'P 1'
#
loop_
_entity.id
_entity.type
_entity.pdbx_description
1 polymer ?
#
loop_
_entity_poly.entity_id
_entity_poly.type
_entity_poly.pdbx_seq_one_letter_code
_entity_poly.pdbx_strand_id
1 'polypeptide(L)'
;MGKLENRSLTLKYPVWPRFNSIGDAEMDDNHLSIVTLEEKPFVIVEDVERLTGTCMRNSVPCRKHIKDNTTEAGGTYIKKCCKGFCIDILKKIAKYVKFTYDLYLVTNGKHGKKINNVWNGMVGEVVYKKAVMAVGSLTINEERSEVIDFSVPFVETGISVMVSRSNGTVSPSAFLEPFSASVWVMMFVMLLLVTAMAVFMFEYISPLGFNRNLAQGRDPHGPSFTMGKAVWLLWGLVFNNSVPVQNPKGTTSKFIVSVWAFFAVIFLASYTANLAAFMIQEEFVDQVTGLSDNKFQNPYAYSPPFRFGTVPNGSTERNIRKNYPAMHQYMVKYHQTGVVDALVSLKTGKLDAFIYDAAVLNYMAGRDEGCKLVTIGSGYIFATTGYGIALQKGSYWKRQVDLAILAIIGDGEMEELEAQWLTGICHNEKNEVMSSQLDVDNMAGVFYMLATAMGLSLITFVSEHLFYWRLRYCFTGVCTGTPGLLFSISRGIWSCIHGVHIDMKKKSDLDFSPQDKMLKLIKSAKQMTNMSNLAGSHMNSPKREFMHSADP
;
A
#
# COMPACT_ATOMS: atom_id res chain seq x y z
N MET A 1 -52.75 10.72 -34.22
CA MET A 1 -53.19 12.09 -33.84
C MET A 1 -52.01 12.83 -33.24
N GLY A 2 -51.59 13.95 -33.84
CA GLY A 2 -50.57 14.83 -33.29
C GLY A 2 -50.76 16.26 -33.78
N LYS A 3 -50.22 17.23 -33.04
CA LYS A 3 -50.27 18.66 -33.34
C LYS A 3 -48.86 19.08 -33.78
N LEU A 4 -48.73 19.54 -35.02
CA LEU A 4 -47.50 20.14 -35.53
C LEU A 4 -47.60 21.65 -35.29
N GLU A 5 -46.78 22.19 -34.40
CA GLU A 5 -46.71 23.62 -34.08
C GLU A 5 -45.25 24.08 -34.09
N ASN A 6 -44.95 25.16 -34.83
CA ASN A 6 -43.61 25.78 -34.94
C ASN A 6 -42.47 24.78 -35.17
N ARG A 7 -42.60 23.92 -36.19
CA ARG A 7 -41.65 22.84 -36.53
C ARG A 7 -41.45 21.77 -35.44
N SER A 8 -42.18 21.83 -34.33
CA SER A 8 -42.23 20.76 -33.33
C SER A 8 -43.48 19.90 -33.55
N LEU A 9 -43.28 18.60 -33.70
CA LEU A 9 -44.35 17.62 -33.84
C LEU A 9 -44.65 17.02 -32.46
N THR A 10 -45.83 17.30 -31.92
CA THR A 10 -46.31 16.73 -30.66
C THR A 10 -47.33 15.64 -30.95
N LEU A 11 -47.00 14.38 -30.69
CA LEU A 11 -47.87 13.23 -30.94
C LEU A 11 -48.67 12.90 -29.67
N LYS A 12 -50.01 12.77 -29.77
CA LYS A 12 -50.91 12.43 -28.64
C LYS A 12 -50.73 10.97 -28.18
N TYR A 13 -50.41 10.11 -29.13
CA TYR A 13 -49.88 8.76 -28.91
C TYR A 13 -48.64 8.65 -29.77
N PRO A 14 -47.52 8.13 -29.25
CA PRO A 14 -46.34 7.98 -30.07
C PRO A 14 -46.66 6.96 -31.18
N VAL A 15 -46.64 7.42 -32.43
CA VAL A 15 -46.77 6.55 -33.60
C VAL A 15 -45.40 5.93 -33.81
N TRP A 16 -45.19 4.73 -33.28
CA TRP A 16 -44.07 3.89 -33.68
C TRP A 16 -44.61 2.91 -34.70
N PRO A 17 -44.05 2.90 -35.90
CA PRO A 17 -44.64 2.07 -36.92
C PRO A 17 -44.17 0.64 -36.56
N ARG A 18 -45.13 -0.23 -36.18
CA ARG A 18 -44.96 -1.69 -36.29
C ARG A 18 -44.84 -2.16 -37.76
N PHE A 19 -44.83 -1.19 -38.68
CA PHE A 19 -44.85 -1.36 -40.10
C PHE A 19 -43.65 -0.59 -40.66
N ASN A 20 -43.00 -1.14 -41.67
CA ASN A 20 -41.91 -0.42 -42.35
C ASN A 20 -42.40 0.93 -42.91
N SER A 21 -41.47 1.83 -43.23
CA SER A 21 -41.74 3.09 -43.96
C SER A 21 -42.49 2.89 -45.30
N ILE A 22 -42.64 1.64 -45.75
CA ILE A 22 -43.25 1.20 -47.00
C ILE A 22 -44.69 0.68 -46.81
N GLY A 23 -45.21 0.59 -45.58
CA GLY A 23 -46.63 0.29 -45.37
C GLY A 23 -47.05 -1.15 -45.67
N ASP A 24 -46.12 -2.11 -45.61
CA ASP A 24 -46.47 -3.53 -45.68
C ASP A 24 -47.22 -3.94 -44.42
N ALA A 25 -48.32 -4.66 -44.60
CA ALA A 25 -49.25 -5.10 -43.55
C ALA A 25 -48.73 -6.27 -42.68
N GLU A 26 -47.49 -6.71 -42.88
CA GLU A 26 -46.85 -7.73 -42.06
C GLU A 26 -46.33 -7.10 -40.76
N MET A 27 -46.58 -7.76 -39.62
CA MET A 27 -45.96 -7.37 -38.36
C MET A 27 -44.45 -7.48 -38.52
N ASP A 28 -43.71 -6.40 -38.30
CA ASP A 28 -42.25 -6.46 -38.24
C ASP A 28 -41.83 -7.22 -36.96
N ASP A 29 -41.87 -8.56 -37.04
CA ASP A 29 -41.44 -9.46 -35.96
C ASP A 29 -39.95 -9.29 -35.62
N ASN A 30 -39.20 -8.55 -36.46
CA ASN A 30 -37.79 -8.23 -36.26
C ASN A 30 -37.58 -6.92 -35.48
N HIS A 31 -38.63 -6.23 -35.01
CA HIS A 31 -38.51 -5.06 -34.15
C HIS A 31 -38.76 -5.40 -32.67
N LEU A 32 -37.72 -5.33 -31.84
CA LEU A 32 -37.74 -5.83 -30.46
C LEU A 32 -37.76 -4.71 -29.41
N SER A 33 -38.62 -4.83 -28.41
CA SER A 33 -38.58 -3.96 -27.22
C SER A 33 -37.57 -4.50 -26.20
N ILE A 34 -36.56 -3.69 -25.87
CA ILE A 34 -35.47 -4.08 -24.97
C ILE A 34 -35.44 -3.16 -23.76
N VAL A 35 -35.45 -3.76 -22.58
CA VAL A 35 -35.32 -3.04 -21.31
C VAL A 35 -33.89 -3.06 -20.80
N THR A 36 -33.45 -1.96 -20.21
CA THR A 36 -32.14 -1.83 -19.56
C THR A 36 -32.24 -1.08 -18.24
N LEU A 37 -31.20 -1.18 -17.42
CA LEU A 37 -31.02 -0.41 -16.19
C LEU A 37 -29.78 0.46 -16.29
N GLU A 38 -29.80 1.61 -15.63
CA GLU A 38 -28.65 2.51 -15.49
C GLU A 38 -27.69 1.97 -14.42
N GLU A 39 -26.48 1.56 -14.83
CA GLU A 39 -25.41 1.10 -13.94
C GLU A 39 -24.05 1.26 -14.63
N LYS A 40 -23.15 2.06 -14.04
CA LYS A 40 -21.81 2.28 -14.60
C LYS A 40 -20.90 1.09 -14.28
N PRO A 41 -20.09 0.58 -15.23
CA PRO A 41 -19.84 1.07 -16.60
C PRO A 41 -20.72 0.46 -17.70
N PHE A 42 -21.61 -0.47 -17.34
CA PHE A 42 -22.38 -1.27 -18.29
C PHE A 42 -23.35 -0.44 -19.14
N VAL A 43 -24.07 0.48 -18.50
CA VAL A 43 -25.07 1.34 -19.12
C VAL A 43 -25.02 2.72 -18.47
N ILE A 44 -24.56 3.68 -19.24
CA ILE A 44 -24.44 5.09 -18.89
C ILE A 44 -25.54 5.85 -19.62
N VAL A 45 -26.32 6.63 -18.87
CA VAL A 45 -27.41 7.44 -19.42
C VAL A 45 -26.98 8.90 -19.43
N GLU A 46 -27.06 9.53 -20.59
CA GLU A 46 -26.78 10.94 -20.80
C GLU A 46 -27.99 11.67 -21.37
N ASP A 47 -28.03 12.98 -21.14
CA ASP A 47 -29.03 13.85 -21.72
C ASP A 47 -28.79 14.06 -23.21
N VAL A 48 -29.88 14.24 -23.96
CA VAL A 48 -29.80 14.59 -25.38
C VAL A 48 -29.19 15.99 -25.51
N GLU A 49 -28.34 16.17 -26.51
CA GLU A 49 -27.73 17.47 -26.78
C GLU A 49 -28.81 18.51 -27.13
N ARG A 50 -28.76 19.66 -26.44
CA ARG A 50 -29.82 20.70 -26.51
C ARG A 50 -29.98 21.31 -27.91
N LEU A 51 -28.92 21.34 -28.71
CA LEU A 51 -28.91 21.98 -30.04
C LEU A 51 -29.48 21.07 -31.13
N THR A 52 -29.12 19.78 -31.10
CA THR A 52 -29.42 18.83 -32.19
C THR A 52 -30.65 17.98 -31.89
N GLY A 53 -31.01 17.77 -30.62
CA GLY A 53 -32.12 16.88 -30.24
C GLY A 53 -31.87 15.40 -30.61
N THR A 54 -30.63 15.06 -30.99
CA THR A 54 -30.21 13.72 -31.41
C THR A 54 -29.07 13.21 -30.52
N CYS A 55 -28.87 11.90 -30.56
CA CYS A 55 -27.80 11.23 -29.82
C CYS A 55 -26.53 11.16 -30.66
N MET A 56 -25.36 11.25 -30.03
CA MET A 56 -24.06 11.08 -30.69
C MET A 56 -23.93 9.65 -31.25
N ARG A 57 -23.07 9.46 -32.28
CA ARG A 57 -22.92 8.18 -33.01
C ARG A 57 -22.64 6.96 -32.11
N ASN A 58 -21.94 7.14 -31.00
CA ASN A 58 -21.62 6.05 -30.07
C ASN A 58 -22.75 5.74 -29.06
N SER A 59 -23.82 6.52 -29.05
CA SER A 59 -24.95 6.36 -28.13
C SER A 59 -26.24 5.98 -28.87
N VAL A 60 -27.08 5.20 -28.22
CA VAL A 60 -28.38 4.77 -28.74
C VAL A 60 -29.47 5.59 -28.06
N PRO A 61 -30.47 6.10 -28.79
CA PRO A 61 -31.61 6.75 -28.16
C PRO A 61 -32.36 5.75 -27.26
N CYS A 62 -32.57 6.11 -26.01
CA CYS A 62 -33.32 5.32 -25.04
C CYS A 62 -34.40 6.15 -24.36
N ARG A 63 -35.49 5.50 -23.94
CA ARG A 63 -36.62 6.19 -23.29
C ARG A 63 -36.57 6.01 -21.78
N LYS A 64 -36.72 7.11 -21.05
CA LYS A 64 -36.94 7.10 -19.59
C LYS A 64 -38.38 7.51 -19.30
N HIS A 65 -39.12 6.63 -18.64
CA HIS A 65 -40.47 6.96 -18.18
C HIS A 65 -40.40 7.72 -16.86
N ILE A 66 -40.97 8.92 -16.81
CA ILE A 66 -41.10 9.72 -15.59
C ILE A 66 -42.58 9.67 -15.17
N LYS A 67 -42.82 9.26 -13.93
CA LYS A 67 -44.17 9.33 -13.34
C LYS A 67 -44.39 10.76 -12.84
N ASP A 68 -45.32 11.47 -13.46
CA ASP A 68 -45.77 12.76 -12.96
C ASP A 68 -46.84 12.51 -11.88
N ASN A 69 -46.53 12.83 -10.62
CA ASN A 69 -47.43 12.64 -9.47
C ASN A 69 -48.68 13.53 -9.53
N THR A 70 -48.74 14.48 -10.46
CA THR A 70 -49.76 15.54 -10.54
C THR A 70 -50.93 15.22 -11.48
N THR A 71 -50.83 14.17 -12.30
CA THR A 71 -51.90 13.78 -13.24
C THR A 71 -52.21 12.30 -13.12
N GLU A 72 -53.47 11.97 -12.78
CA GLU A 72 -53.97 10.60 -12.57
C GLU A 72 -53.89 9.71 -13.84
N ALA A 73 -53.50 10.26 -14.98
CA ALA A 73 -53.33 9.52 -16.22
C ALA A 73 -52.10 9.99 -17.02
N GLY A 74 -50.99 9.27 -16.85
CA GLY A 74 -49.93 9.20 -17.85
C GLY A 74 -48.64 9.90 -17.47
N GLY A 75 -47.62 9.11 -17.13
CA GLY A 75 -46.25 9.60 -17.05
C GLY A 75 -45.70 9.97 -18.42
N THR A 76 -44.74 10.89 -18.45
CA THR A 76 -44.10 11.36 -19.67
C THR A 76 -42.86 10.53 -20.00
N TYR A 77 -42.69 10.18 -21.28
CA TYR A 77 -41.47 9.53 -21.76
C TYR A 77 -40.48 10.58 -22.25
N ILE A 78 -39.30 10.64 -21.63
CA ILE A 78 -38.22 11.51 -22.04
C ILE A 78 -37.20 10.69 -22.83
N LYS A 79 -36.78 11.23 -23.98
CA LYS A 79 -35.67 10.70 -24.77
C LYS A 79 -34.35 11.03 -24.09
N LYS A 80 -33.50 10.02 -23.91
CA LYS A 80 -32.13 10.09 -23.38
C LYS A 80 -31.20 9.35 -24.35
N CYS A 81 -29.90 9.48 -24.14
CA CYS A 81 -28.88 8.77 -24.91
C CYS A 81 -28.18 7.75 -24.00
N CYS A 82 -28.24 6.48 -24.36
CA CYS A 82 -27.63 5.39 -23.62
C CYS A 82 -26.35 4.92 -24.33
N LYS A 83 -25.27 4.74 -23.58
CA LYS A 83 -23.98 4.20 -24.05
C LYS A 83 -23.36 3.31 -22.98
N GLY A 84 -22.40 2.47 -23.33
CA GLY A 84 -21.73 1.60 -22.36
C GLY A 84 -21.48 0.21 -22.90
N PHE A 85 -20.78 -0.61 -22.11
CA PHE A 85 -20.35 -1.95 -22.49
C PHE A 85 -21.51 -2.83 -22.98
N CYS A 86 -22.62 -2.89 -22.22
CA CYS A 86 -23.77 -3.70 -22.60
C CYS A 86 -24.52 -3.15 -23.83
N ILE A 87 -24.46 -1.84 -24.06
CA ILE A 87 -25.09 -1.20 -25.22
C ILE A 87 -24.32 -1.49 -26.50
N ASP A 88 -22.99 -1.52 -26.44
CA ASP A 88 -22.16 -1.87 -27.60
C ASP A 88 -22.27 -3.36 -27.94
N ILE A 89 -22.33 -4.24 -26.94
CA ILE A 89 -22.68 -5.66 -27.15
C ILE A 89 -24.05 -5.78 -27.83
N LEU A 90 -25.06 -5.05 -27.36
CA LEU A 90 -26.39 -5.08 -27.96
C LEU A 90 -26.38 -4.62 -29.43
N LYS A 91 -25.63 -3.56 -29.78
CA LYS A 91 -25.47 -3.13 -31.18
C LYS A 91 -24.83 -4.21 -32.04
N LYS A 92 -23.79 -4.88 -31.53
CA LYS A 92 -23.12 -5.97 -32.24
C LYS A 92 -24.08 -7.13 -32.46
N ILE A 93 -24.77 -7.60 -31.42
CA ILE A 93 -25.78 -8.68 -31.51
C ILE A 93 -26.88 -8.31 -32.52
N ALA A 94 -27.40 -7.08 -32.48
CA ALA A 94 -28.42 -6.62 -33.42
C ALA A 94 -27.92 -6.65 -34.88
N LYS A 95 -26.65 -6.33 -35.12
CA LYS A 95 -26.02 -6.39 -36.45
C LYS A 95 -25.81 -7.83 -36.93
N TYR A 96 -25.37 -8.73 -36.06
CA TYR A 96 -25.17 -10.16 -36.38
C TYR A 96 -26.51 -10.87 -36.68
N VAL A 97 -27.51 -10.66 -35.83
CA VAL A 97 -28.81 -11.33 -35.90
C VAL A 97 -29.79 -10.60 -36.85
N LYS A 98 -29.50 -9.34 -37.21
CA LYS A 98 -30.28 -8.48 -38.12
C LYS A 98 -31.69 -8.15 -37.62
N PHE A 99 -31.81 -7.74 -36.35
CA PHE A 99 -33.04 -7.19 -35.80
C PHE A 99 -32.90 -5.69 -35.52
N THR A 100 -34.02 -4.98 -35.50
CA THR A 100 -34.09 -3.60 -35.02
C THR A 100 -34.65 -3.58 -33.60
N TYR A 101 -34.33 -2.56 -32.80
CA TYR A 101 -34.75 -2.55 -31.41
C TYR A 101 -35.03 -1.16 -30.86
N ASP A 102 -35.86 -1.16 -29.82
CA ASP A 102 -36.32 0.00 -29.09
C ASP A 102 -35.86 -0.13 -27.63
N LEU A 103 -34.90 0.72 -27.23
CA LEU A 103 -34.31 0.68 -25.90
C LEU A 103 -35.08 1.57 -24.92
N TYR A 104 -35.40 1.06 -23.74
CA TYR A 104 -35.98 1.85 -22.66
C TYR A 104 -35.46 1.45 -21.28
N LEU A 105 -35.46 2.44 -20.38
CA LEU A 105 -35.03 2.26 -19.00
C LEU A 105 -36.17 1.71 -18.14
N VAL A 106 -35.84 0.79 -17.25
CA VAL A 106 -36.79 0.23 -16.29
C VAL A 106 -37.38 1.33 -15.40
N THR A 107 -38.71 1.29 -15.23
CA THR A 107 -39.47 2.31 -14.48
C THR A 107 -39.12 2.37 -12.98
N ASN A 108 -38.74 1.23 -12.41
CA ASN A 108 -38.50 1.07 -10.97
C ASN A 108 -37.02 1.21 -10.56
N GLY A 109 -36.10 1.35 -11.52
CA GLY A 109 -34.66 1.48 -11.26
C GLY A 109 -34.03 0.28 -10.52
N LYS A 110 -34.55 -0.93 -10.69
CA LYS A 110 -34.09 -2.16 -9.99
C LYS A 110 -33.86 -3.29 -10.99
N HIS A 111 -32.88 -4.17 -10.74
CA HIS A 111 -32.63 -5.35 -11.59
C HIS A 111 -33.79 -6.34 -11.57
N GLY A 112 -34.31 -6.63 -10.38
CA GLY A 112 -35.48 -7.48 -10.21
C GLY A 112 -35.33 -8.48 -9.08
N LYS A 113 -36.32 -8.45 -8.18
CA LYS A 113 -36.45 -9.30 -6.99
C LYS A 113 -37.89 -9.80 -6.91
N LYS A 114 -38.06 -11.04 -6.48
CA LYS A 114 -39.36 -11.61 -6.12
C LYS A 114 -39.78 -11.09 -4.75
N ILE A 115 -40.83 -10.27 -4.69
CA ILE A 115 -41.45 -9.74 -3.47
C ILE A 115 -42.90 -10.22 -3.45
N ASN A 116 -43.32 -10.92 -2.39
CA ASN A 116 -44.68 -11.46 -2.26
C ASN A 116 -45.13 -12.27 -3.51
N ASN A 117 -44.24 -13.11 -4.05
CA ASN A 117 -44.44 -13.86 -5.30
C ASN A 117 -44.59 -13.03 -6.58
N VAL A 118 -44.43 -11.71 -6.52
CA VAL A 118 -44.48 -10.80 -7.68
C VAL A 118 -43.06 -10.36 -8.06
N TRP A 119 -42.74 -10.38 -9.35
CA TRP A 119 -41.46 -9.93 -9.87
C TRP A 119 -41.48 -8.43 -10.17
N ASN A 120 -40.45 -7.72 -9.73
CA ASN A 120 -40.24 -6.32 -10.07
C ASN A 120 -39.00 -6.12 -10.93
N GLY A 121 -38.69 -4.85 -11.25
CA GLY A 121 -37.46 -4.48 -11.98
C GLY A 121 -37.43 -4.99 -13.42
N MET A 122 -36.22 -5.09 -13.98
CA MET A 122 -36.01 -5.58 -15.36
C MET A 122 -36.57 -6.99 -15.56
N VAL A 123 -36.36 -7.89 -14.59
CA VAL A 123 -36.90 -9.26 -14.66
C VAL A 123 -38.42 -9.25 -14.75
N GLY A 124 -39.10 -8.39 -13.98
CA GLY A 124 -40.56 -8.23 -14.06
C GLY A 124 -41.03 -7.81 -15.46
N GLU A 125 -40.36 -6.83 -16.09
CA GLU A 125 -40.73 -6.36 -17.43
C GLU A 125 -40.65 -7.47 -18.49
N VAL A 126 -39.67 -8.39 -18.39
CA VAL A 126 -39.54 -9.56 -19.27
C VAL A 126 -40.61 -10.61 -18.95
N VAL A 127 -40.84 -10.93 -17.67
CA VAL A 127 -41.85 -11.90 -17.22
C VAL A 127 -43.26 -11.46 -17.66
N TYR A 128 -43.58 -10.16 -17.57
CA TYR A 128 -44.86 -9.60 -17.99
C TYR A 128 -44.95 -9.34 -19.50
N LYS A 129 -43.97 -9.81 -20.29
CA LYS A 129 -43.92 -9.66 -21.75
C LYS A 129 -43.99 -8.22 -22.25
N LYS A 130 -43.55 -7.25 -21.43
CA LYS A 130 -43.42 -5.84 -21.84
C LYS A 130 -42.11 -5.60 -22.59
N ALA A 131 -41.07 -6.37 -22.26
CA ALA A 131 -39.83 -6.49 -23.02
C ALA A 131 -39.69 -7.89 -23.59
N VAL A 132 -39.11 -8.01 -24.78
CA VAL A 132 -38.68 -9.32 -25.33
C VAL A 132 -37.36 -9.75 -24.70
N MET A 133 -36.47 -8.79 -24.47
CA MET A 133 -35.16 -9.00 -23.88
C MET A 133 -34.82 -7.93 -22.85
N ALA A 134 -34.03 -8.29 -21.84
CA ALA A 134 -33.39 -7.36 -20.92
C ALA A 134 -31.87 -7.50 -21.02
N VAL A 135 -31.21 -6.35 -21.19
CA VAL A 135 -29.76 -6.26 -21.35
C VAL A 135 -29.22 -5.34 -20.25
N GLY A 136 -28.12 -5.75 -19.63
CA GLY A 136 -27.46 -5.01 -18.55
C GLY A 136 -26.63 -5.94 -17.67
N SER A 137 -26.23 -5.44 -16.51
CA SER A 137 -25.56 -6.13 -15.40
C SER A 137 -26.51 -7.08 -14.64
N LEU A 138 -27.23 -7.94 -15.36
CA LEU A 138 -28.16 -8.89 -14.76
C LEU A 138 -27.47 -10.20 -14.44
N THR A 139 -27.25 -10.45 -13.15
CA THR A 139 -26.66 -11.70 -12.65
C THR A 139 -27.59 -12.90 -12.88
N ILE A 140 -27.01 -13.99 -13.39
CA ILE A 140 -27.68 -15.29 -13.54
C ILE A 140 -27.82 -15.93 -12.16
N ASN A 141 -29.05 -16.29 -11.79
CA ASN A 141 -29.36 -16.92 -10.50
C ASN A 141 -30.49 -17.93 -10.68
N GLU A 142 -30.51 -18.99 -9.88
CA GLU A 142 -31.52 -20.06 -9.88
C GLU A 142 -32.94 -19.50 -9.88
N GLU A 143 -33.27 -18.62 -8.92
CA GLU A 143 -34.62 -18.04 -8.81
C GLU A 143 -35.06 -17.26 -10.06
N ARG A 144 -34.12 -16.64 -10.79
CA ARG A 144 -34.41 -15.90 -12.02
C ARG A 144 -34.54 -16.85 -13.20
N SER A 145 -33.66 -17.85 -13.30
CA SER A 145 -33.67 -18.86 -14.37
C SER A 145 -34.94 -19.73 -14.37
N GLU A 146 -35.66 -19.82 -13.24
CA GLU A 146 -36.97 -20.49 -13.20
C GLU A 146 -38.04 -19.76 -14.02
N VAL A 147 -37.97 -18.43 -14.12
CA VAL A 147 -39.04 -17.60 -14.72
C VAL A 147 -38.68 -16.96 -16.05
N ILE A 148 -37.39 -16.79 -16.33
CA ILE A 148 -36.84 -16.24 -17.57
C ILE A 148 -35.69 -17.11 -18.06
N ASP A 149 -35.42 -17.06 -19.36
CA ASP A 149 -34.28 -17.75 -19.93
C ASP A 149 -33.09 -16.80 -20.06
N PHE A 150 -31.94 -17.21 -19.56
CA PHE A 150 -30.68 -16.48 -19.78
C PHE A 150 -29.95 -16.98 -21.03
N SER A 151 -29.18 -16.08 -21.64
CA SER A 151 -28.16 -16.41 -22.62
C SER A 151 -26.92 -17.05 -21.97
N VAL A 152 -25.97 -17.47 -22.80
CA VAL A 152 -24.58 -17.71 -22.34
C VAL A 152 -24.03 -16.45 -21.64
N PRO A 153 -23.23 -16.61 -20.57
CA PRO A 153 -22.63 -15.48 -19.87
C PRO A 153 -21.60 -14.80 -20.77
N PHE A 154 -21.65 -13.47 -20.86
CA PHE A 154 -20.71 -12.68 -21.65
C PHE A 154 -19.63 -11.98 -20.80
N VAL A 155 -19.83 -11.90 -19.48
CA VAL A 155 -18.83 -11.45 -18.50
C VAL A 155 -18.93 -12.35 -17.30
N GLU A 156 -17.80 -12.89 -16.85
CA GLU A 156 -17.69 -13.62 -15.60
C GLU A 156 -17.67 -12.64 -14.42
N THR A 157 -18.54 -12.86 -13.45
CA THR A 157 -18.62 -12.03 -12.24
C THR A 157 -19.06 -12.85 -11.05
N GLY A 158 -19.10 -12.26 -9.86
CA GLY A 158 -19.65 -12.91 -8.69
C GLY A 158 -19.61 -11.96 -7.51
N ILE A 159 -19.60 -12.52 -6.31
CA ILE A 159 -19.49 -11.73 -5.09
C ILE A 159 -18.01 -11.51 -4.82
N SER A 160 -17.58 -10.26 -4.64
CA SER A 160 -16.24 -9.95 -4.15
C SER A 160 -16.32 -8.95 -3.01
N VAL A 161 -15.18 -8.74 -2.37
CA VAL A 161 -15.03 -7.83 -1.25
C VAL A 161 -14.00 -6.79 -1.63
N MET A 162 -14.35 -5.53 -1.36
CA MET A 162 -13.47 -4.39 -1.49
C MET A 162 -13.08 -3.89 -0.10
N VAL A 163 -11.80 -3.60 0.07
CA VAL A 163 -11.20 -3.03 1.27
C VAL A 163 -10.39 -1.80 0.90
N SER A 164 -10.16 -0.91 1.87
CA SER A 164 -9.15 0.14 1.69
C SER A 164 -7.80 -0.40 2.13
N ARG A 165 -6.77 -0.19 1.30
CA ARG A 165 -5.39 -0.40 1.73
C ARG A 165 -5.10 0.57 2.87
N SER A 166 -4.82 0.03 4.05
CA SER A 166 -4.12 0.75 5.08
C SER A 166 -2.64 0.72 4.74
N ASN A 167 -1.97 1.88 4.81
CA ASN A 167 -0.52 1.91 4.84
C ASN A 167 -0.10 1.01 6.02
N GLY A 168 0.62 -0.07 5.75
CA GLY A 168 1.12 -0.94 6.80
C GLY A 168 1.95 -0.07 7.74
N THR A 169 1.55 0.04 9.00
CA THR A 169 2.42 0.64 9.99
C THR A 169 3.59 -0.31 10.14
N VAL A 170 4.77 0.09 9.65
CA VAL A 170 5.96 -0.69 9.95
C VAL A 170 6.11 -0.71 11.47
N SER A 171 6.39 -1.89 12.02
CA SER A 171 6.55 -2.03 13.45
C SER A 171 7.67 -1.09 13.92
N PRO A 172 7.56 -0.41 15.07
CA PRO A 172 8.68 0.33 15.65
C PRO A 172 9.93 -0.52 15.89
N SER A 173 9.81 -1.86 15.86
CA SER A 173 10.92 -2.82 15.90
C SER A 173 11.63 -3.06 14.56
N ALA A 174 11.19 -2.45 13.47
CA ALA A 174 11.68 -2.69 12.12
C ALA A 174 13.21 -2.53 11.97
N PHE A 175 13.85 -1.71 12.80
CA PHE A 175 15.31 -1.55 12.78
C PHE A 175 16.08 -2.75 13.39
N LEU A 176 15.44 -3.57 14.22
CA LEU A 176 16.04 -4.80 14.79
C LEU A 176 15.77 -6.04 13.93
N GLU A 177 14.72 -6.02 13.12
CA GLU A 177 14.29 -7.13 12.26
C GLU A 177 15.33 -7.64 11.23
N PRO A 178 16.29 -6.84 10.72
CA PRO A 178 17.31 -7.34 9.79
C PRO A 178 18.19 -8.46 10.35
N PHE A 179 18.31 -8.55 11.68
CA PHE A 179 19.05 -9.61 12.35
C PHE A 179 18.22 -10.27 13.45
N SER A 180 18.25 -11.60 13.48
CA SER A 180 17.62 -12.34 14.56
C SER A 180 18.31 -12.06 15.91
N ALA A 181 17.56 -12.21 17.00
CA ALA A 181 18.09 -12.02 18.35
C ALA A 181 19.34 -12.87 18.65
N SER A 182 19.48 -14.04 18.02
CA SER A 182 20.67 -14.89 18.16
C SER A 182 21.93 -14.24 17.58
N VAL A 183 21.86 -13.54 16.45
CA VAL A 183 23.00 -12.83 15.84
C VAL A 183 23.44 -11.67 16.73
N TRP A 184 22.48 -10.92 17.28
CA TRP A 184 22.74 -9.84 18.23
C TRP A 184 23.50 -10.33 19.47
N VAL A 185 23.06 -11.44 20.07
CA VAL A 185 23.73 -12.05 21.24
C VAL A 185 25.12 -12.56 20.87
N MET A 186 25.28 -13.23 19.72
CA MET A 186 26.58 -13.71 19.25
C MET A 186 27.58 -12.56 19.05
N MET A 187 27.14 -11.42 18.53
CA MET A 187 28.01 -10.27 18.33
C MET A 187 28.40 -9.60 19.65
N PHE A 188 27.42 -9.17 20.45
CA PHE A 188 27.67 -8.35 21.64
C PHE A 188 28.29 -9.13 22.80
N VAL A 189 27.93 -10.40 22.96
CA VAL A 189 28.36 -11.20 24.12
C VAL A 189 29.52 -12.10 23.74
N MET A 190 29.44 -12.84 22.64
CA MET A 190 30.46 -13.85 22.35
C MET A 190 31.67 -13.25 21.64
N LEU A 191 31.47 -12.59 20.50
CA LEU A 191 32.60 -12.11 19.69
C LEU A 191 33.33 -10.91 20.34
N LEU A 192 32.59 -9.97 20.93
CA LEU A 192 33.20 -8.79 21.57
C LEU A 192 33.97 -9.15 22.85
N LEU A 193 33.39 -9.98 23.74
CA LEU A 193 34.09 -10.35 24.98
C LEU A 193 35.28 -11.27 24.70
N VAL A 194 35.16 -12.23 23.77
CA VAL A 194 36.28 -13.12 23.40
C VAL A 194 37.43 -12.34 22.79
N THR A 195 37.16 -11.38 21.89
CA THR A 195 38.21 -10.54 21.30
C THR A 195 38.82 -9.58 22.32
N ALA A 196 38.03 -9.00 23.22
CA ALA A 196 38.54 -8.17 24.32
C ALA A 196 39.46 -8.96 25.26
N MET A 197 39.05 -10.19 25.62
CA MET A 197 39.86 -11.12 26.41
C MET A 197 41.14 -11.52 25.68
N ALA A 198 41.07 -11.81 24.38
CA ALA A 198 42.25 -12.15 23.57
C ALA A 198 43.24 -10.97 23.51
N VAL A 199 42.76 -9.76 23.22
CA VAL A 199 43.61 -8.55 23.20
C VAL A 199 44.27 -8.34 24.56
N PHE A 200 43.52 -8.48 25.66
CA PHE A 200 44.06 -8.38 27.01
C PHE A 200 45.12 -9.47 27.31
N MET A 201 44.84 -10.73 26.96
CA MET A 201 45.77 -11.86 27.14
C MET A 201 47.06 -11.65 26.36
N PHE A 202 46.97 -11.23 25.09
CA PHE A 202 48.15 -10.99 24.25
C PHE A 202 48.93 -9.76 24.71
N GLU A 203 48.29 -8.73 25.24
CA GLU A 203 49.00 -7.62 25.87
C GLU A 203 49.73 -8.04 27.15
N TYR A 204 49.10 -8.90 27.97
CA TYR A 204 49.68 -9.45 29.21
C TYR A 204 50.92 -10.31 28.94
N ILE A 205 50.84 -11.20 27.93
CA ILE A 205 51.93 -12.12 27.58
C ILE A 205 53.01 -11.42 26.74
N SER A 206 52.67 -10.37 25.97
CA SER A 206 53.64 -9.73 25.09
C SER A 206 54.77 -9.05 25.89
N PRO A 207 56.05 -9.32 25.55
CA PRO A 207 57.20 -8.70 26.22
C PRO A 207 57.26 -7.17 26.01
N LEU A 208 56.53 -6.65 25.01
CA LEU A 208 56.43 -5.24 24.65
C LEU A 208 55.26 -4.50 25.33
N GLY A 209 54.28 -5.22 25.89
CA GLY A 209 53.04 -4.65 26.43
C GLY A 209 53.10 -4.42 27.93
N PHE A 210 53.11 -5.50 28.72
CA PHE A 210 53.02 -5.44 30.19
C PHE A 210 54.39 -5.26 30.87
N ASN A 211 55.46 -5.82 30.28
CA ASN A 211 56.75 -6.03 30.96
C ASN A 211 57.79 -4.91 30.85
N ARG A 212 57.54 -3.81 30.11
CA ARG A 212 58.47 -2.65 30.10
C ARG A 212 58.20 -1.65 31.23
N ASN A 213 56.97 -1.58 31.74
CA ASN A 213 56.60 -0.65 32.79
C ASN A 213 57.03 -1.10 34.19
N LEU A 214 57.32 -2.39 34.40
CA LEU A 214 57.90 -2.92 35.65
C LEU A 214 59.44 -2.92 35.63
N ALA A 215 60.07 -3.12 34.46
CA ALA A 215 61.53 -3.12 34.33
C ALA A 215 62.14 -1.71 34.36
N GLN A 216 61.39 -0.69 33.93
CA GLN A 216 61.76 0.72 34.04
C GLN A 216 60.93 1.33 35.17
N GLY A 217 61.43 1.24 36.41
CA GLY A 217 60.77 1.73 37.64
C GLY A 217 60.57 3.24 37.68
N ARG A 218 59.72 3.78 36.79
CA ARG A 218 59.42 5.19 36.66
C ARG A 218 57.97 5.34 36.20
N ASP A 219 57.05 5.07 37.13
CA ASP A 219 55.83 5.84 37.42
C ASP A 219 54.89 5.03 38.36
N PRO A 220 54.21 5.66 39.35
CA PRO A 220 53.31 4.97 40.28
C PRO A 220 51.92 4.66 39.68
N HIS A 221 51.76 4.79 38.36
CA HIS A 221 50.47 4.62 37.68
C HIS A 221 50.29 3.17 37.22
N GLY A 222 49.11 2.60 37.52
CA GLY A 222 48.74 1.23 37.19
C GLY A 222 48.78 0.91 35.68
N PRO A 223 48.45 -0.34 35.29
CA PRO A 223 48.59 -0.79 33.91
C PRO A 223 47.86 0.15 32.94
N SER A 224 48.58 0.67 31.94
CA SER A 224 48.05 1.70 31.02
C SER A 224 46.86 1.21 30.20
N PHE A 225 46.77 -0.10 29.94
CA PHE A 225 45.69 -0.76 29.21
C PHE A 225 44.99 -1.79 30.10
N THR A 226 43.68 -1.63 30.29
CA THR A 226 42.84 -2.49 31.14
C THR A 226 41.77 -3.18 30.28
N MET A 227 41.22 -4.31 30.74
CA MET A 227 40.17 -5.05 30.02
C MET A 227 38.96 -4.16 29.67
N GLY A 228 38.56 -3.24 30.55
CA GLY A 228 37.51 -2.26 30.27
C GLY A 228 37.84 -1.31 29.12
N LYS A 229 39.11 -0.84 29.02
CA LYS A 229 39.56 -0.02 27.87
C LYS A 229 39.59 -0.83 26.56
N ALA A 230 39.91 -2.12 26.63
CA ALA A 230 39.87 -3.01 25.48
C ALA A 230 38.43 -3.23 24.97
N VAL A 231 37.49 -3.52 25.87
CA VAL A 231 36.06 -3.64 25.55
C VAL A 231 35.52 -2.33 24.96
N TRP A 232 35.85 -1.19 25.57
CA TRP A 232 35.40 0.13 25.09
C TRP A 232 35.99 0.50 23.72
N LEU A 233 37.27 0.17 23.47
CA LEU A 233 37.92 0.35 22.16
C LEU A 233 37.24 -0.52 21.08
N LEU A 234 37.03 -1.81 21.36
CA LEU A 234 36.42 -2.73 20.39
C LEU A 234 34.96 -2.39 20.12
N TRP A 235 34.22 -1.94 21.14
CA TRP A 235 32.86 -1.42 21.00
C TRP A 235 32.84 -0.17 20.11
N GLY A 236 33.75 0.79 20.31
CA GLY A 236 33.87 1.99 19.48
C GLY A 236 34.13 1.68 18.00
N LEU A 237 34.98 0.68 17.72
CA LEU A 237 35.32 0.24 16.36
C LEU A 237 34.12 -0.36 15.61
N VAL A 238 33.19 -1.04 16.30
CA VAL A 238 31.98 -1.60 15.67
C VAL A 238 31.10 -0.51 15.07
N PHE A 239 30.96 0.62 15.77
CA PHE A 239 30.12 1.74 15.33
C PHE A 239 30.83 2.72 14.41
N ASN A 240 32.02 2.36 13.89
CA ASN A 240 32.86 3.23 13.07
C ASN A 240 33.15 4.60 13.73
N ASN A 241 33.14 4.65 15.07
CA ASN A 241 33.39 5.85 15.86
C ASN A 241 34.80 5.81 16.43
N SER A 242 35.59 6.85 16.17
CA SER A 242 36.94 6.99 16.74
C SER A 242 36.87 7.43 18.20
N VAL A 243 36.62 6.48 19.10
CA VAL A 243 36.74 6.75 20.53
C VAL A 243 38.22 6.98 20.85
N PRO A 244 38.58 8.05 21.57
CA PRO A 244 39.98 8.38 21.90
C PRO A 244 40.52 7.45 23.01
N VAL A 245 40.57 6.14 22.75
CA VAL A 245 41.22 5.14 23.60
C VAL A 245 42.64 4.91 23.08
N GLN A 246 43.59 4.78 24.01
CA GLN A 246 44.96 4.44 23.67
C GLN A 246 45.02 3.08 22.97
N ASN A 247 45.58 3.05 21.76
CA ASN A 247 45.77 1.81 21.00
C ASN A 247 46.72 0.85 21.72
N PRO A 248 46.53 -0.47 21.54
CA PRO A 248 47.39 -1.48 22.13
C PRO A 248 48.84 -1.35 21.63
N LYS A 249 49.81 -1.63 22.50
CA LYS A 249 51.24 -1.48 22.22
C LYS A 249 51.82 -2.70 21.50
N GLY A 250 51.32 -3.90 21.82
CA GLY A 250 51.78 -5.17 21.25
C GLY A 250 51.48 -5.28 19.74
N THR A 251 52.43 -5.80 18.97
CA THR A 251 52.26 -6.01 17.51
C THR A 251 51.17 -7.03 17.19
N THR A 252 51.06 -8.11 17.97
CA THR A 252 50.01 -9.12 17.85
C THR A 252 48.63 -8.54 18.14
N SER A 253 48.49 -7.74 19.21
CA SER A 253 47.24 -7.07 19.56
C SER A 253 46.81 -6.04 18.49
N LYS A 254 47.76 -5.35 17.84
CA LYS A 254 47.46 -4.48 16.69
C LYS A 254 46.89 -5.26 15.51
N PHE A 255 47.44 -6.43 15.21
CA PHE A 255 46.91 -7.29 14.15
C PHE A 255 45.48 -7.77 14.46
N ILE A 256 45.23 -8.23 15.69
CA ILE A 256 43.89 -8.65 16.13
C ILE A 256 42.88 -7.51 16.04
N VAL A 257 43.25 -6.30 16.51
CA VAL A 257 42.38 -5.11 16.39
C VAL A 257 42.13 -4.74 14.93
N SER A 258 43.12 -4.91 14.04
CA SER A 258 42.94 -4.67 12.61
C SER A 258 41.97 -5.67 11.97
N VAL A 259 42.06 -6.96 12.32
CA VAL A 259 41.13 -8.00 11.84
C VAL A 259 39.71 -7.75 12.38
N TRP A 260 39.59 -7.35 13.65
CA TRP A 260 38.32 -6.95 14.24
C TRP A 260 37.72 -5.73 13.53
N ALA A 261 38.53 -4.71 13.23
CA ALA A 261 38.07 -3.53 12.50
C ALA A 261 37.54 -3.89 11.11
N PHE A 262 38.19 -4.82 10.40
CA PHE A 262 37.71 -5.31 9.11
C PHE A 262 36.38 -6.06 9.24
N PHE A 263 36.25 -6.94 10.24
CA PHE A 263 34.98 -7.63 10.53
C PHE A 263 33.85 -6.65 10.88
N ALA A 264 34.14 -5.65 11.71
CA ALA A 264 33.19 -4.59 12.08
C ALA A 264 32.66 -3.82 10.87
N VAL A 265 33.53 -3.47 9.92
CA VAL A 265 33.11 -2.79 8.67
C VAL A 265 32.21 -3.68 7.82
N ILE A 266 32.54 -4.98 7.67
CA ILE A 266 31.69 -5.93 6.93
C ILE A 266 30.33 -6.06 7.62
N PHE A 267 30.30 -6.18 8.94
CA PHE A 267 29.07 -6.28 9.71
C PHE A 267 28.20 -5.03 9.57
N LEU A 268 28.81 -3.83 9.65
CA LEU A 268 28.09 -2.58 9.44
C LEU A 268 27.53 -2.50 8.02
N ALA A 269 28.31 -2.90 7.01
CA ALA A 269 27.87 -2.91 5.61
C ALA A 269 26.74 -3.92 5.35
N SER A 270 26.77 -5.10 5.98
CA SER A 270 25.69 -6.08 5.84
C SER A 270 24.42 -5.63 6.57
N TYR A 271 24.54 -4.99 7.73
CA TYR A 271 23.41 -4.38 8.43
C TYR A 271 22.74 -3.31 7.57
N THR A 272 23.51 -2.37 7.01
CA THR A 272 22.94 -1.29 6.18
C THR A 272 22.32 -1.83 4.90
N ALA A 273 22.90 -2.86 4.29
CA ALA A 273 22.33 -3.53 3.11
C ALA A 273 21.02 -4.26 3.43
N ASN A 274 20.97 -5.05 4.51
CA ASN A 274 19.77 -5.79 4.89
C ASN A 274 18.65 -4.86 5.37
N LEU A 275 18.98 -3.81 6.13
CA LEU A 275 18.02 -2.78 6.52
C LEU A 275 17.44 -2.09 5.28
N ALA A 276 18.27 -1.70 4.31
CA ALA A 276 17.79 -1.09 3.08
C ALA A 276 16.89 -2.04 2.28
N ALA A 277 17.27 -3.31 2.15
CA ALA A 277 16.45 -4.32 1.47
C ALA A 277 15.09 -4.52 2.15
N PHE A 278 15.07 -4.56 3.48
CA PHE A 278 13.84 -4.68 4.25
C PHE A 278 12.94 -3.44 4.09
N MET A 279 13.52 -2.24 4.15
CA MET A 279 12.78 -0.99 4.00
C MET A 279 12.19 -0.79 2.59
N ILE A 280 12.74 -1.46 1.56
CA ILE A 280 12.19 -1.45 0.20
C ILE A 280 10.98 -2.38 0.06
N GLN A 281 10.87 -3.40 0.91
CA GLN A 281 9.75 -4.33 0.91
C GLN A 281 8.57 -3.74 1.70
N GLU A 282 7.81 -2.85 1.07
CA GLU A 282 6.47 -2.52 1.58
C GLU A 282 5.55 -3.74 1.32
N GLU A 283 5.39 -4.61 2.31
CA GLU A 283 4.39 -5.68 2.24
C GLU A 283 3.00 -5.07 2.50
N PHE A 284 2.26 -4.78 1.42
CA PHE A 284 0.84 -4.50 1.51
C PHE A 284 0.12 -5.78 1.95
N VAL A 285 -0.12 -5.92 3.25
CA VAL A 285 -0.90 -7.04 3.76
C VAL A 285 -2.36 -6.81 3.42
N ASP A 286 -2.92 -7.68 2.57
CA ASP A 286 -4.36 -7.74 2.37
C ASP A 286 -5.03 -7.97 3.73
N GLN A 287 -5.88 -7.03 4.15
CA GLN A 287 -6.48 -7.07 5.48
C GLN A 287 -7.36 -8.31 5.68
N VAL A 288 -7.84 -8.93 4.62
CA VAL A 288 -8.82 -10.01 4.66
C VAL A 288 -8.52 -10.98 3.52
N THR A 289 -8.52 -12.28 3.81
CA THR A 289 -8.21 -13.34 2.81
C THR A 289 -9.44 -13.74 2.00
N GLY A 290 -10.63 -13.65 2.60
CA GLY A 290 -11.88 -13.85 1.88
C GLY A 290 -13.13 -13.89 2.76
N LEU A 291 -14.27 -14.24 2.17
CA LEU A 291 -15.57 -14.20 2.84
C LEU A 291 -15.68 -15.19 4.03
N SER A 292 -14.89 -16.26 4.02
CA SER A 292 -14.83 -17.25 5.11
C SER A 292 -13.92 -16.83 6.27
N ASP A 293 -13.25 -15.67 6.19
CA ASP A 293 -12.38 -15.17 7.26
C ASP A 293 -13.17 -15.04 8.58
N ASN A 294 -12.49 -15.33 9.69
CA ASN A 294 -13.03 -15.21 11.04
C ASN A 294 -13.51 -13.77 11.32
N LYS A 295 -12.92 -12.77 10.63
CA LYS A 295 -13.38 -11.36 10.68
C LYS A 295 -14.83 -11.17 10.26
N PHE A 296 -15.32 -11.94 9.28
CA PHE A 296 -16.73 -11.89 8.86
C PHE A 296 -17.64 -12.78 9.70
N GLN A 297 -17.12 -13.92 10.18
CA GLN A 297 -17.90 -14.86 10.99
C GLN A 297 -18.13 -14.34 12.41
N ASN A 298 -17.10 -13.77 13.04
CA ASN A 298 -17.12 -13.25 14.40
C ASN A 298 -16.60 -11.79 14.44
N PRO A 299 -17.43 -10.80 14.06
CA PRO A 299 -17.00 -9.41 13.93
C PRO A 299 -16.55 -8.77 15.25
N TYR A 300 -17.06 -9.28 16.37
CA TYR A 300 -16.76 -8.81 17.73
C TYR A 300 -15.49 -9.41 18.33
N ALA A 301 -14.83 -10.36 17.66
CA ALA A 301 -13.57 -10.93 18.13
C ALA A 301 -12.40 -9.94 18.07
N TYR A 302 -12.56 -8.87 17.27
CA TYR A 302 -11.58 -7.81 17.08
C TYR A 302 -12.08 -6.51 17.72
N SER A 303 -11.14 -5.71 18.25
CA SER A 303 -11.42 -4.39 18.82
C SER A 303 -10.62 -3.32 18.06
N PRO A 304 -11.25 -2.38 17.34
CA PRO A 304 -12.71 -2.20 17.16
C PRO A 304 -13.36 -3.32 16.31
N PRO A 305 -14.70 -3.52 16.40
CA PRO A 305 -15.39 -4.56 15.66
C PRO A 305 -15.30 -4.32 14.16
N PHE A 306 -15.14 -5.40 13.39
CA PHE A 306 -14.97 -5.32 11.93
C PHE A 306 -16.30 -4.98 11.24
N ARG A 307 -16.41 -3.82 10.59
CA ARG A 307 -17.67 -3.32 10.01
C ARG A 307 -17.71 -3.61 8.51
N PHE A 308 -18.72 -4.35 8.09
CA PHE A 308 -18.94 -4.66 6.67
C PHE A 308 -20.40 -4.59 6.27
N GLY A 309 -20.63 -4.25 5.01
CA GLY A 309 -21.96 -3.93 4.47
C GLY A 309 -22.10 -4.28 3.00
N THR A 310 -23.35 -4.26 2.54
CA THR A 310 -23.73 -4.41 1.12
C THR A 310 -24.91 -3.48 0.80
N VAL A 311 -25.32 -3.44 -0.47
CA VAL A 311 -26.52 -2.72 -0.91
C VAL A 311 -27.77 -3.57 -0.63
N PRO A 312 -28.79 -3.04 0.08
CA PRO A 312 -29.99 -3.79 0.43
C PRO A 312 -30.82 -4.12 -0.81
N ASN A 313 -31.56 -5.23 -0.76
CA ASN A 313 -32.43 -5.70 -1.84
C ASN A 313 -31.72 -6.09 -3.16
N GLY A 314 -30.40 -6.29 -3.13
CA GLY A 314 -29.62 -6.84 -4.25
C GLY A 314 -29.58 -8.37 -4.29
N SER A 315 -28.98 -8.93 -5.35
CA SER A 315 -28.67 -10.36 -5.43
C SER A 315 -27.66 -10.78 -4.36
N THR A 316 -26.67 -9.93 -4.08
CA THR A 316 -25.63 -10.17 -3.07
C THR A 316 -26.20 -10.30 -1.66
N GLU A 317 -27.08 -9.37 -1.25
CA GLU A 317 -27.78 -9.43 0.04
C GLU A 317 -28.59 -10.72 0.19
N ARG A 318 -29.32 -11.11 -0.86
CA ARG A 318 -30.15 -12.33 -0.85
C ARG A 318 -29.30 -13.59 -0.80
N ASN A 319 -28.18 -13.63 -1.50
CA ASN A 319 -27.24 -14.76 -1.46
C ASN A 319 -26.65 -14.91 -0.05
N ILE A 320 -26.14 -13.82 0.54
CA ILE A 320 -25.59 -13.83 1.91
C ILE A 320 -26.67 -14.20 2.93
N ARG A 321 -27.90 -13.71 2.78
CA ARG A 321 -29.01 -14.06 3.66
C ARG A 321 -29.35 -15.56 3.62
N LYS A 322 -29.26 -16.21 2.45
CA LYS A 322 -29.54 -17.65 2.28
C LYS A 322 -28.38 -18.51 2.81
N ASN A 323 -27.14 -18.11 2.54
CA ASN A 323 -25.95 -18.92 2.83
C ASN A 323 -25.32 -18.64 4.20
N TYR A 324 -25.37 -17.39 4.68
CA TYR A 324 -24.72 -16.92 5.91
C TYR A 324 -25.67 -16.05 6.76
N PRO A 325 -26.67 -16.66 7.44
CA PRO A 325 -27.71 -15.91 8.15
C PRO A 325 -27.17 -15.06 9.32
N ALA A 326 -26.19 -15.56 10.07
CA ALA A 326 -25.56 -14.82 11.16
C ALA A 326 -24.79 -13.59 10.65
N MET A 327 -24.03 -13.76 9.57
CA MET A 327 -23.33 -12.68 8.88
C MET A 327 -24.32 -11.62 8.37
N HIS A 328 -25.43 -12.05 7.78
CA HIS A 328 -26.48 -11.15 7.29
C HIS A 328 -27.08 -10.30 8.42
N GLN A 329 -27.38 -10.89 9.58
CA GLN A 329 -27.93 -10.15 10.73
C GLN A 329 -27.01 -9.00 11.18
N TYR A 330 -25.70 -9.24 11.19
CA TYR A 330 -24.72 -8.20 11.48
C TYR A 330 -24.64 -7.14 10.37
N MET A 331 -24.55 -7.59 9.12
CA MET A 331 -24.41 -6.76 7.92
C MET A 331 -25.57 -5.75 7.75
N VAL A 332 -26.79 -6.11 8.18
CA VAL A 332 -27.98 -5.25 8.07
C VAL A 332 -27.79 -3.89 8.76
N LYS A 333 -27.01 -3.83 9.84
CA LYS A 333 -26.72 -2.58 10.56
C LYS A 333 -25.84 -1.62 9.75
N TYR A 334 -25.03 -2.14 8.83
CA TYR A 334 -24.03 -1.39 8.05
C TYR A 334 -24.34 -1.35 6.55
N HIS A 335 -25.59 -1.62 6.16
CA HIS A 335 -26.04 -1.50 4.78
C HIS A 335 -25.79 -0.11 4.20
N GLN A 336 -25.40 -0.08 2.93
CA GLN A 336 -25.11 1.14 2.18
C GLN A 336 -26.23 1.44 1.18
N THR A 337 -26.50 2.72 0.95
CA THR A 337 -27.54 3.18 0.01
C THR A 337 -27.18 2.90 -1.45
N GLY A 338 -25.91 3.01 -1.80
CA GLY A 338 -25.38 2.73 -3.13
C GLY A 338 -23.89 2.45 -3.12
N VAL A 339 -23.35 2.09 -4.28
CA VAL A 339 -21.94 1.73 -4.46
C VAL A 339 -21.03 2.92 -4.19
N VAL A 340 -21.37 4.12 -4.68
CA VAL A 340 -20.56 5.34 -4.50
C VAL A 340 -20.46 5.73 -3.02
N ASP A 341 -21.57 5.67 -2.28
CA ASP A 341 -21.60 5.98 -0.84
C ASP A 341 -20.78 4.96 -0.03
N ALA A 342 -20.78 3.70 -0.45
CA ALA A 342 -19.98 2.66 0.15
C ALA A 342 -18.47 2.92 -0.05
N LEU A 343 -18.06 3.34 -1.25
CA LEU A 343 -16.68 3.72 -1.54
C LEU A 343 -16.20 4.88 -0.66
N VAL A 344 -17.02 5.92 -0.51
CA VAL A 344 -16.71 7.04 0.40
C VAL A 344 -16.59 6.54 1.85
N SER A 345 -17.46 5.62 2.26
CA SER A 345 -17.42 5.03 3.61
C SER A 345 -16.16 4.19 3.86
N LEU A 346 -15.67 3.46 2.85
CA LEU A 346 -14.40 2.74 2.91
C LEU A 346 -13.20 3.69 3.00
N LYS A 347 -13.18 4.75 2.20
CA LYS A 347 -12.09 5.75 2.22
C LYS A 347 -12.00 6.51 3.54
N THR A 348 -13.16 6.83 4.12
CA THR A 348 -13.27 7.55 5.40
C THR A 348 -13.09 6.66 6.63
N GLY A 349 -12.93 5.34 6.46
CA GLY A 349 -12.82 4.40 7.58
C GLY A 349 -14.09 4.27 8.41
N LYS A 350 -15.26 4.59 7.84
CA LYS A 350 -16.58 4.30 8.45
C LYS A 350 -16.98 2.84 8.26
N LEU A 351 -16.52 2.25 7.16
CA LEU A 351 -16.70 0.85 6.79
C LEU A 351 -15.32 0.25 6.56
N ASP A 352 -15.10 -0.98 7.03
CA ASP A 352 -13.81 -1.66 6.89
C ASP A 352 -13.79 -2.56 5.64
N ALA A 353 -14.94 -3.15 5.28
CA ALA A 353 -15.11 -3.92 4.04
C ALA A 353 -16.48 -3.74 3.39
N PHE A 354 -16.52 -3.76 2.06
CA PHE A 354 -17.76 -3.67 1.28
C PHE A 354 -17.90 -4.90 0.38
N ILE A 355 -19.05 -5.57 0.48
CA ILE A 355 -19.33 -6.80 -0.25
C ILE A 355 -20.30 -6.47 -1.39
N TYR A 356 -19.87 -6.66 -2.64
CA TYR A 356 -20.68 -6.36 -3.81
C TYR A 356 -20.25 -7.16 -5.04
N ASP A 357 -20.84 -6.89 -6.19
CA ASP A 357 -20.51 -7.54 -7.45
C ASP A 357 -19.06 -7.26 -7.88
N ALA A 358 -18.33 -8.31 -8.26
CA ALA A 358 -16.91 -8.26 -8.56
C ALA A 358 -16.59 -7.35 -9.76
N ALA A 359 -17.36 -7.43 -10.84
CA ALA A 359 -17.11 -6.60 -12.03
C ALA A 359 -17.31 -5.11 -11.73
N VAL A 360 -18.34 -4.76 -10.95
CA VAL A 360 -18.55 -3.37 -10.50
C VAL A 360 -17.42 -2.93 -9.57
N LEU A 361 -17.00 -3.77 -8.62
CA LEU A 361 -15.92 -3.43 -7.69
C LEU A 361 -14.56 -3.27 -8.40
N ASN A 362 -14.22 -4.14 -9.35
CA ASN A 362 -12.99 -4.04 -10.13
C ASN A 362 -12.97 -2.76 -10.97
N TYR A 363 -14.09 -2.41 -11.61
CA TYR A 363 -14.21 -1.14 -12.32
C TYR A 363 -14.02 0.07 -11.39
N MET A 364 -14.64 0.04 -10.21
CA MET A 364 -14.55 1.12 -9.24
C MET A 364 -13.15 1.26 -8.63
N ALA A 365 -12.46 0.14 -8.34
CA ALA A 365 -11.07 0.13 -7.89
C ALA A 365 -10.12 0.68 -8.96
N GLY A 366 -10.30 0.24 -10.22
CA GLY A 366 -9.47 0.65 -11.35
C GLY A 366 -9.55 2.16 -11.63
N ARG A 367 -10.64 2.82 -11.24
CA ARG A 367 -10.89 4.25 -11.49
C ARG A 367 -10.75 5.12 -10.25
N ASP A 368 -10.26 4.54 -9.16
CA ASP A 368 -10.17 5.23 -7.88
C ASP A 368 -9.06 6.30 -7.88
N GLU A 369 -9.38 7.49 -7.37
CA GLU A 369 -8.38 8.54 -7.16
C GLU A 369 -7.42 8.12 -6.03
N GLY A 370 -6.17 7.85 -6.40
CA GLY A 370 -5.10 7.45 -5.48
C GLY A 370 -4.96 5.95 -5.23
N CYS A 371 -5.67 5.10 -5.99
CA CYS A 371 -5.57 3.63 -5.95
C CYS A 371 -5.57 3.01 -4.54
N LYS A 372 -6.30 3.64 -3.59
CA LYS A 372 -6.33 3.22 -2.18
C LYS A 372 -7.28 2.04 -1.98
N LEU A 373 -8.31 1.93 -2.81
CA LEU A 373 -9.29 0.85 -2.76
C LEU A 373 -8.82 -0.35 -3.59
N VAL A 374 -8.91 -1.55 -3.02
CA VAL A 374 -8.54 -2.79 -3.71
C VAL A 374 -9.56 -3.89 -3.45
N THR A 375 -9.66 -4.80 -4.42
CA THR A 375 -10.41 -6.05 -4.27
C THR A 375 -9.50 -7.12 -3.70
N ILE A 376 -10.05 -7.98 -2.83
CA ILE A 376 -9.29 -9.03 -2.14
C ILE A 376 -8.70 -10.04 -3.13
N GLY A 377 -7.47 -10.50 -2.86
CA GLY A 377 -6.87 -11.65 -3.55
C GLY A 377 -6.61 -11.39 -5.03
N SER A 378 -6.28 -10.14 -5.40
CA SER A 378 -6.10 -9.70 -6.79
C SER A 378 -7.31 -10.01 -7.68
N GLY A 379 -8.52 -9.77 -7.17
CA GLY A 379 -9.77 -10.04 -7.90
C GLY A 379 -10.34 -11.43 -7.66
N TYR A 380 -10.12 -12.00 -6.47
CA TYR A 380 -10.75 -13.27 -6.09
C TYR A 380 -12.27 -13.10 -6.03
N ILE A 381 -12.99 -14.02 -6.68
CA ILE A 381 -14.45 -14.01 -6.82
C ILE A 381 -15.04 -15.16 -6.01
N PHE A 382 -15.92 -14.83 -5.07
CA PHE A 382 -16.77 -15.78 -4.36
C PHE A 382 -18.03 -16.02 -5.18
N ALA A 383 -18.52 -17.27 -5.20
CA ALA A 383 -19.72 -17.64 -5.94
C ALA A 383 -19.67 -17.15 -7.40
N THR A 384 -18.84 -17.80 -8.21
CA THR A 384 -18.68 -17.48 -9.64
C THR A 384 -20.02 -17.62 -10.36
N THR A 385 -20.36 -16.59 -11.11
CA THR A 385 -21.57 -16.45 -11.93
C THR A 385 -21.19 -15.67 -13.20
N GLY A 386 -22.19 -15.24 -13.96
CA GLY A 386 -21.95 -14.32 -15.07
C GLY A 386 -23.12 -13.39 -15.31
N TYR A 387 -22.85 -12.36 -16.08
CA TYR A 387 -23.89 -11.53 -16.67
C TYR A 387 -24.44 -12.19 -17.93
N GLY A 388 -25.76 -12.31 -17.98
CA GLY A 388 -26.48 -12.88 -19.10
C GLY A 388 -27.59 -11.96 -19.58
N ILE A 389 -27.88 -12.03 -20.88
CA ILE A 389 -29.05 -11.39 -21.46
C ILE A 389 -30.28 -12.21 -21.08
N ALA A 390 -31.28 -11.57 -20.51
CA ALA A 390 -32.53 -12.23 -20.15
C ALA A 390 -33.51 -12.16 -21.31
N LEU A 391 -34.06 -13.30 -21.69
CA LEU A 391 -35.11 -13.45 -22.69
C LEU A 391 -36.38 -14.00 -22.04
N GLN A 392 -37.50 -13.78 -22.72
CA GLN A 392 -38.74 -14.48 -22.36
C GLN A 392 -38.54 -15.99 -22.40
N LYS A 393 -39.17 -16.70 -21.47
CA LYS A 393 -39.08 -18.16 -21.36
C LYS A 393 -39.59 -18.83 -22.64
N GLY A 394 -38.77 -19.68 -23.26
CA GLY A 394 -39.06 -20.34 -24.52
C GLY A 394 -38.98 -19.44 -25.76
N SER A 395 -38.29 -18.30 -25.68
CA SER A 395 -38.15 -17.39 -26.83
C SER A 395 -37.30 -17.99 -27.95
N TYR A 396 -37.73 -17.82 -29.21
CA TYR A 396 -36.99 -18.28 -30.39
C TYR A 396 -35.65 -17.55 -30.58
N TRP A 397 -35.53 -16.33 -30.04
CA TRP A 397 -34.33 -15.51 -30.15
C TRP A 397 -33.15 -16.05 -29.35
N LYS A 398 -33.40 -16.86 -28.31
CA LYS A 398 -32.36 -17.33 -27.39
C LYS A 398 -31.18 -17.96 -28.12
N ARG A 399 -31.44 -18.95 -28.98
CA ARG A 399 -30.39 -19.65 -29.73
C ARG A 399 -29.59 -18.72 -30.63
N GLN A 400 -30.25 -17.74 -31.26
CA GLN A 400 -29.58 -16.81 -32.16
C GLN A 400 -28.71 -15.82 -31.39
N VAL A 401 -29.19 -15.35 -30.23
CA VAL A 401 -28.42 -14.49 -29.33
C VAL A 401 -27.23 -15.24 -28.73
N ASP A 402 -27.40 -16.50 -28.33
CA ASP A 402 -26.30 -17.32 -27.80
C ASP A 402 -25.19 -17.52 -28.83
N LEU A 403 -25.54 -17.84 -30.07
CA LEU A 403 -24.58 -17.96 -31.17
C LEU A 403 -23.89 -16.64 -31.49
N ALA A 404 -24.61 -15.51 -31.41
CA ALA A 404 -24.02 -14.20 -31.62
C ALA A 404 -23.03 -13.82 -30.51
N ILE A 405 -23.32 -14.13 -29.25
CA ILE A 405 -22.40 -13.89 -28.14
C ILE A 405 -21.14 -14.75 -28.31
N LEU A 406 -21.30 -16.04 -28.61
CA LEU A 406 -20.17 -16.94 -28.86
C LEU A 406 -19.30 -16.49 -30.03
N ALA A 407 -19.91 -15.94 -31.10
CA ALA A 407 -19.17 -15.36 -32.21
C ALA A 407 -18.36 -14.12 -31.78
N ILE A 408 -18.97 -13.20 -31.03
CA ILE A 408 -18.27 -11.99 -30.53
C ILE A 408 -17.10 -12.36 -29.60
N ILE A 409 -17.26 -13.41 -28.78
CA ILE A 409 -16.18 -13.94 -27.94
C ILE A 409 -15.08 -14.58 -28.82
N GLY A 410 -15.46 -15.40 -29.80
CA GLY A 410 -14.53 -16.08 -30.70
C GLY A 410 -13.73 -15.15 -31.61
N ASP A 411 -14.31 -14.00 -31.98
CA ASP A 411 -13.68 -12.98 -32.83
C ASP A 411 -12.70 -12.08 -32.03
N GLY A 412 -12.59 -12.22 -30.70
CA GLY A 412 -11.75 -11.37 -29.83
C GLY A 412 -12.34 -9.98 -29.55
N GLU A 413 -13.47 -9.66 -30.17
CA GLU A 413 -14.18 -8.39 -30.03
C GLU A 413 -14.68 -8.11 -28.60
N MET A 414 -14.86 -9.16 -27.79
CA MET A 414 -15.23 -9.04 -26.38
C MET A 414 -14.08 -8.45 -25.55
N GLU A 415 -12.85 -8.93 -25.76
CA GLU A 415 -11.65 -8.46 -25.07
C GLU A 415 -11.37 -6.99 -25.37
N GLU A 416 -11.57 -6.56 -26.62
CA GLU A 416 -11.45 -5.13 -27.01
C GLU A 416 -12.46 -4.25 -26.26
N LEU A 417 -13.70 -4.72 -26.10
CA LEU A 417 -14.73 -3.98 -25.36
C LEU A 417 -14.44 -3.94 -23.86
N GLU A 418 -13.92 -5.03 -23.29
CA GLU A 418 -13.49 -5.06 -21.89
C GLU A 418 -12.31 -4.10 -21.68
N ALA A 419 -11.33 -4.13 -22.58
CA ALA A 419 -10.21 -3.20 -22.59
C ALA A 419 -10.67 -1.74 -22.68
N GLN A 420 -11.71 -1.45 -23.46
CA GLN A 420 -12.24 -0.09 -23.63
C GLN A 420 -13.05 0.41 -22.41
N TRP A 421 -13.89 -0.45 -21.84
CA TRP A 421 -14.90 -0.03 -20.86
C TRP A 421 -14.58 -0.39 -19.41
N LEU A 422 -13.92 -1.53 -19.18
CA LEU A 422 -13.68 -2.09 -17.85
C LEU A 422 -12.28 -1.79 -17.32
N THR A 423 -11.31 -1.45 -18.18
CA THR A 423 -9.97 -1.06 -17.72
C THR A 423 -9.98 0.30 -17.04
N GLY A 424 -9.09 0.43 -16.06
CA GLY A 424 -8.93 1.61 -15.23
C GLY A 424 -7.48 2.10 -15.23
N ILE A 425 -7.24 3.26 -14.64
CA ILE A 425 -5.89 3.85 -14.54
C ILE A 425 -5.07 3.07 -13.50
N CYS A 426 -5.72 2.59 -12.44
CA CYS A 426 -5.11 1.75 -11.42
C CYS A 426 -5.03 0.30 -11.94
N HIS A 427 -3.99 0.00 -12.71
CA HIS A 427 -3.63 -1.38 -13.03
C HIS A 427 -2.76 -1.95 -11.91
N ASN A 428 -3.01 -3.22 -11.55
CA ASN A 428 -2.15 -4.02 -10.66
C ASN A 428 -0.74 -4.27 -11.24
N GLU A 429 -0.37 -3.61 -12.34
CA GLU A 429 0.94 -3.73 -12.94
C GLU A 429 1.96 -2.95 -12.12
N LYS A 430 2.59 -3.72 -11.23
CA LYS A 430 3.76 -3.40 -10.43
C LYS A 430 3.42 -2.38 -9.35
N ASN A 431 3.65 -2.83 -8.12
CA ASN A 431 3.99 -1.97 -7.00
C ASN A 431 5.18 -1.10 -7.45
N GLU A 432 4.92 -0.03 -8.20
CA GLU A 432 5.87 1.07 -8.32
C GLU A 432 6.02 1.54 -6.89
N VAL A 433 7.17 1.15 -6.34
CA VAL A 433 7.64 1.48 -5.01
C VAL A 433 7.69 3.00 -4.98
N MET A 434 6.56 3.61 -4.66
CA MET A 434 6.50 5.00 -4.22
C MET A 434 7.26 4.96 -2.91
N SER A 435 8.56 5.19 -2.98
CA SER A 435 9.44 5.33 -1.82
C SER A 435 8.83 6.41 -0.94
N SER A 436 8.02 5.99 0.02
CA SER A 436 7.45 6.87 1.02
C SER A 436 8.60 7.37 1.90
N GLN A 437 8.52 8.63 2.34
CA GLN A 437 9.52 9.15 3.28
C GLN A 437 9.42 8.34 4.57
N LEU A 438 10.56 8.02 5.18
CA LEU A 438 10.60 7.36 6.49
C LEU A 438 9.89 8.25 7.51
N ASP A 439 8.74 7.78 8.02
CA ASP A 439 7.96 8.51 9.01
C ASP A 439 8.60 8.43 10.40
N VAL A 440 8.26 9.37 11.27
CA VAL A 440 8.74 9.41 12.67
C VAL A 440 8.33 8.13 13.41
N ASP A 441 7.17 7.57 13.09
CA ASP A 441 6.66 6.32 13.66
C ASP A 441 7.58 5.13 13.34
N ASN A 442 8.21 5.12 12.16
CA ASN A 442 9.13 4.07 11.73
C ASN A 442 10.47 4.14 12.49
N MET A 443 10.87 5.34 12.92
CA MET A 443 12.09 5.59 13.70
C MET A 443 11.84 5.66 15.22
N ALA A 444 10.58 5.59 15.66
CA ALA A 444 10.20 5.71 17.07
C ALA A 444 10.93 4.71 17.97
N GLY A 445 11.14 3.48 17.50
CA GLY A 445 11.89 2.45 18.24
C GLY A 445 13.32 2.85 18.61
N VAL A 446 14.02 3.59 17.73
CA VAL A 446 15.37 4.09 18.00
C VAL A 446 15.34 5.14 19.10
N PHE A 447 14.34 6.03 19.10
CA PHE A 447 14.15 7.02 20.16
C PHE A 447 13.83 6.36 21.51
N TYR A 448 12.99 5.32 21.53
CA TYR A 448 12.72 4.54 22.74
C TYR A 448 13.99 3.89 23.29
N MET A 449 14.82 3.29 22.42
CA MET A 449 16.11 2.73 22.84
C MET A 449 17.04 3.77 23.44
N LEU A 450 17.15 4.95 22.82
CA LEU A 450 17.96 6.04 23.36
C LEU A 450 17.46 6.48 24.75
N ALA A 451 16.15 6.63 24.93
CA ALA A 451 15.56 6.98 26.22
C ALA A 451 15.83 5.92 27.28
N THR A 452 15.70 4.63 26.94
CA THR A 452 16.03 3.53 27.87
C THR A 452 17.52 3.52 28.23
N ALA A 453 18.42 3.81 27.29
CA ALA A 453 19.86 3.90 27.55
C ALA A 453 20.20 5.09 28.47
N MET A 454 19.56 6.24 28.29
CA MET A 454 19.68 7.39 29.21
C MET A 454 19.14 7.07 30.61
N GLY A 455 18.04 6.31 30.70
CA GLY A 455 17.51 5.83 31.98
C GLY A 455 18.50 4.89 32.69
N LEU A 456 19.06 3.93 31.95
CA LEU A 456 20.08 3.02 32.48
C LEU A 456 21.35 3.75 32.92
N SER A 457 21.80 4.77 32.18
CA SER A 457 22.98 5.56 32.56
C SER A 457 22.76 6.38 33.83
N LEU A 458 21.54 6.87 34.06
CA LEU A 458 21.17 7.51 35.32
C LEU A 458 21.16 6.50 36.47
N ILE A 459 20.66 5.28 36.24
CA ILE A 459 20.69 4.21 37.25
C ILE A 459 22.13 3.84 37.59
N THR A 460 23.04 3.72 36.61
CA THR A 460 24.45 3.46 36.87
C THR A 460 25.09 4.62 37.64
N PHE A 461 24.77 5.87 37.29
CA PHE A 461 25.26 7.04 38.02
C PHE A 461 24.80 7.06 39.49
N VAL A 462 23.52 6.76 39.75
CA VAL A 462 22.99 6.63 41.11
C VAL A 462 23.66 5.46 41.84
N SER A 463 23.87 4.33 41.17
CA SER A 463 24.54 3.16 41.73
C SER A 463 26.00 3.45 42.10
N GLU A 464 26.73 4.19 41.26
CA GLU A 464 28.08 4.67 41.54
C GLU A 464 28.10 5.59 42.75
N HIS A 465 27.15 6.52 42.85
CA HIS A 465 27.05 7.44 43.98
C HIS A 465 26.70 6.72 45.29
N LEU A 466 25.77 5.76 45.24
CA LEU A 466 25.41 4.90 46.38
C LEU A 466 26.59 4.02 46.82
N PHE A 467 27.31 3.43 45.86
CA PHE A 467 28.51 2.63 46.13
C PHE A 467 29.61 3.49 46.78
N TYR A 468 29.86 4.69 46.24
CA TYR A 468 30.82 5.63 46.81
C TYR A 468 30.42 6.08 48.22
N TRP A 469 29.14 6.41 48.43
CA TRP A 469 28.63 6.82 49.73
C TRP A 469 28.76 5.69 50.77
N ARG A 470 28.38 4.46 50.41
CA ARG A 470 28.43 3.29 51.31
C ARG A 470 29.85 2.81 51.62
N LEU A 471 30.77 2.85 50.65
CA LEU A 471 32.19 2.54 50.89
C LEU A 471 32.90 3.61 51.70
N ARG A 472 32.52 4.88 51.56
CA ARG A 472 33.08 5.97 52.37
C ARG A 472 32.76 5.76 53.85
N TYR A 473 31.51 5.41 54.19
CA TYR A 473 31.12 5.06 55.56
C TYR A 473 31.83 3.81 56.10
N CYS A 474 32.10 2.82 55.24
CA CYS A 474 32.81 1.59 55.64
C CYS A 474 34.32 1.81 55.87
N PHE A 475 34.96 2.76 55.16
CA PHE A 475 36.40 3.05 55.31
C PHE A 475 36.73 4.09 56.39
N THR A 476 35.81 4.98 56.74
CA THR A 476 36.03 5.97 57.81
C THR A 476 35.80 5.42 59.22
N GLY A 477 35.30 4.18 59.34
CA GLY A 477 35.09 3.48 60.60
C GLY A 477 35.75 2.11 60.60
N VAL A 478 37.05 2.07 60.94
CA VAL A 478 37.86 0.87 61.25
C VAL A 478 38.21 -0.03 60.04
N CYS A 479 39.50 -0.17 59.73
CA CYS A 479 40.16 -1.49 59.54
C CYS A 479 41.67 -1.35 59.26
N THR A 480 42.46 -1.77 60.25
CA THR A 480 43.80 -2.32 60.11
C THR A 480 43.69 -3.75 59.57
N GLY A 481 44.37 -4.08 58.47
CA GLY A 481 44.48 -5.46 57.98
C GLY A 481 44.52 -5.60 56.46
N THR A 482 45.37 -6.51 55.98
CA THR A 482 45.72 -6.79 54.57
C THR A 482 44.52 -6.85 53.60
N PRO A 483 44.63 -6.29 52.38
CA PRO A 483 43.52 -6.26 51.43
C PRO A 483 43.27 -7.65 50.83
N GLY A 484 42.10 -8.22 51.10
CA GLY A 484 41.64 -9.47 50.52
C GLY A 484 41.30 -9.37 49.02
N LEU A 485 41.20 -10.53 48.38
CA LEU A 485 40.94 -10.77 46.94
C LEU A 485 39.83 -9.90 46.32
N LEU A 486 38.79 -9.56 47.10
CA LEU A 486 37.67 -8.69 46.70
C LEU A 486 38.08 -7.23 46.44
N PHE A 487 39.14 -6.75 47.09
CA PHE A 487 39.68 -5.40 46.89
C PHE A 487 40.43 -5.25 45.55
N SER A 488 40.92 -6.37 45.01
CA SER A 488 41.58 -6.42 43.69
C SER A 488 40.54 -6.44 42.56
N ILE A 489 39.44 -7.18 42.74
CA ILE A 489 38.31 -7.23 41.80
C ILE A 489 37.55 -5.88 41.82
N SER A 490 37.38 -5.26 42.99
CA SER A 490 36.76 -3.93 43.07
C SER A 490 37.63 -2.83 42.47
N ARG A 491 38.97 -2.88 42.59
CA ARG A 491 39.86 -1.96 41.85
C ARG A 491 39.83 -2.19 40.34
N GLY A 492 39.66 -3.43 39.88
CA GLY A 492 39.48 -3.75 38.47
C GLY A 492 38.22 -3.11 37.87
N ILE A 493 37.14 -3.03 38.65
CA ILE A 493 35.87 -2.39 38.26
C ILE A 493 35.93 -0.86 38.50
N TRP A 494 36.56 -0.39 39.57
CA TRP A 494 36.73 1.03 39.90
C TRP A 494 37.65 1.75 38.90
N SER A 495 38.66 1.07 38.37
CA SER A 495 39.50 1.54 37.26
C SER A 495 38.79 1.52 35.90
N CYS A 496 37.63 0.85 35.77
CA CYS A 496 36.78 0.92 34.58
C CYS A 496 35.89 2.17 34.57
N ILE A 497 35.68 2.83 35.72
CA ILE A 497 34.68 3.91 35.88
C ILE A 497 35.33 5.28 36.08
N HIS A 498 36.44 5.40 36.84
CA HIS A 498 37.12 6.69 37.02
C HIS A 498 38.37 6.83 36.16
N GLY A 499 38.17 7.33 34.94
CA GLY A 499 39.21 8.08 34.23
C GLY A 499 39.29 9.51 34.78
N VAL A 500 40.53 10.02 34.88
CA VAL A 500 40.94 11.41 35.20
C VAL A 500 41.17 11.68 36.70
N HIS A 501 42.44 11.59 37.12
CA HIS A 501 43.00 12.60 38.03
C HIS A 501 43.56 13.73 37.15
N ILE A 502 43.02 14.93 37.36
CA ILE A 502 43.50 16.18 36.78
C ILE A 502 44.90 16.43 37.34
N ASP A 503 45.92 16.47 36.47
CA ASP A 503 47.25 16.95 36.84
C ASP A 503 47.13 18.39 37.36
N MET A 504 47.40 18.58 38.65
CA MET A 504 47.61 19.91 39.22
C MET A 504 48.94 20.48 38.68
N LYS A 505 48.79 21.28 37.62
CA LYS A 505 49.53 22.52 37.33
C LYS A 505 50.90 22.64 38.03
N LYS A 506 51.96 22.14 37.39
CA LYS A 506 53.32 22.64 37.62
C LYS A 506 53.52 23.88 36.73
N LYS A 507 53.66 25.04 37.37
CA LYS A 507 53.92 26.33 36.72
C LYS A 507 55.34 26.30 36.13
N SER A 508 55.44 26.40 34.81
CA SER A 508 56.66 26.82 34.10
C SER A 508 56.22 27.68 32.93
N ASP A 509 56.65 28.94 32.96
CA ASP A 509 56.32 30.00 32.02
C ASP A 509 56.68 29.64 30.58
N LEU A 510 55.72 29.83 29.65
CA LEU A 510 55.86 30.32 28.27
C LEU A 510 54.57 30.02 27.51
N ASP A 511 53.71 31.02 27.43
CA ASP A 511 52.50 31.02 26.60
C ASP A 511 52.85 30.85 25.12
N PHE A 512 52.31 29.79 24.49
CA PHE A 512 52.16 29.71 23.04
C PHE A 512 50.76 29.17 22.72
N SER A 513 49.93 30.03 22.12
CA SER A 513 48.52 29.75 21.83
C SER A 513 48.35 28.84 20.59
N PRO A 514 47.18 28.18 20.42
CA PRO A 514 46.89 27.29 19.30
C PRO A 514 46.89 27.97 17.91
N GLN A 515 46.85 29.30 17.86
CA GLN A 515 46.83 30.07 16.62
C GLN A 515 48.16 30.00 15.85
N ASP A 516 49.29 29.81 16.54
CA ASP A 516 50.61 29.74 15.90
C ASP A 516 50.85 28.43 15.13
N LYS A 517 50.19 27.33 15.54
CA LYS A 517 50.27 26.05 14.81
C LYS A 517 49.46 26.10 13.51
N MET A 518 48.31 26.77 13.52
CA MET A 518 47.51 26.98 12.31
C MET A 518 48.20 27.95 11.35
N LEU A 519 48.83 29.02 11.86
CA LEU A 519 49.60 29.96 11.05
C LEU A 519 50.87 29.33 10.44
N LYS A 520 51.54 28.41 11.15
CA LYS A 520 52.67 27.62 10.62
C LYS A 520 52.24 26.64 9.54
N LEU A 521 51.09 25.98 9.69
CA LEU A 521 50.52 25.08 8.65
C LEU A 521 50.10 25.84 7.40
N ILE A 522 49.48 27.02 7.56
CA ILE A 522 49.09 27.88 6.44
C ILE A 522 50.34 28.48 5.74
N LYS A 523 51.39 28.86 6.49
CA LYS A 523 52.66 29.33 5.91
C LYS A 523 53.44 28.24 5.19
N SER A 524 53.43 27.00 5.69
CA SER A 524 54.10 25.87 5.03
C SER A 524 53.35 25.37 3.79
N ALA A 525 52.02 25.42 3.80
CA ALA A 525 51.21 25.20 2.59
C ALA A 525 51.45 26.30 1.52
N LYS A 526 51.62 27.56 1.94
CA LYS A 526 51.94 28.69 1.05
C LYS A 526 53.38 28.66 0.49
N GLN A 527 54.33 28.06 1.22
CA GLN A 527 55.69 27.85 0.71
C GLN A 527 55.77 26.70 -0.31
N MET A 528 54.96 25.64 -0.16
CA MET A 528 54.87 24.57 -1.16
C MET A 528 54.28 25.03 -2.49
N THR A 529 53.28 25.94 -2.48
CA THR A 529 52.69 26.50 -3.72
C THR A 529 53.55 27.58 -4.38
N ASN A 530 54.46 28.23 -3.64
CA ASN A 530 55.42 29.19 -4.23
C ASN A 530 56.65 28.50 -4.84
N MET A 531 57.02 27.29 -4.42
CA MET A 531 58.11 26.54 -5.06
C MET A 531 57.73 25.94 -6.42
N SER A 532 56.44 25.74 -6.69
CA SER A 532 55.96 25.30 -8.02
C SER A 532 55.91 26.42 -9.07
N ASN A 533 56.04 27.69 -8.67
CA ASN A 533 55.94 28.86 -9.57
C ASN A 533 57.31 29.45 -9.99
N LEU A 534 58.42 28.75 -9.75
CA LEU A 534 59.77 29.21 -10.14
C LEU A 534 60.50 28.27 -11.13
N ALA A 535 59.75 27.60 -12.00
CA ALA A 535 60.29 26.99 -13.22
C ALA A 535 59.46 27.49 -14.41
N GLY A 536 60.02 28.43 -15.18
CA GLY A 536 59.53 28.80 -16.51
C GLY A 536 59.60 27.58 -17.45
N SER A 537 59.03 27.57 -18.64
CA SER A 537 58.54 28.62 -19.54
C SER A 537 58.07 27.87 -20.80
N HIS A 538 56.95 28.25 -21.39
CA HIS A 538 56.70 28.39 -22.85
C HIS A 538 55.25 28.09 -23.29
N MET A 539 54.70 29.11 -23.96
CA MET A 539 53.91 29.09 -25.19
C MET A 539 52.39 28.80 -25.18
N ASN A 540 51.68 29.93 -25.37
CA ASN A 540 50.64 30.21 -26.37
C ASN A 540 49.28 29.49 -26.29
N SER A 541 48.31 30.26 -25.82
CA SER A 541 46.88 30.10 -26.10
C SER A 541 46.50 30.79 -27.42
N PRO A 542 45.51 30.25 -28.16
CA PRO A 542 44.57 31.10 -28.89
C PRO A 542 43.14 30.97 -28.32
N LYS A 543 42.47 32.12 -28.34
CA LYS A 543 41.06 32.35 -28.01
C LYS A 543 40.11 31.49 -28.86
N ARG A 544 38.94 31.15 -28.30
CA ARG A 544 37.75 30.75 -29.08
C ARG A 544 36.58 31.68 -28.74
N GLU A 545 36.10 32.33 -29.79
CA GLU A 545 34.92 33.20 -29.85
C GLU A 545 33.62 32.38 -29.82
N PHE A 546 32.57 33.03 -29.30
CA PHE A 546 31.17 32.63 -29.43
C PHE A 546 30.63 32.94 -30.82
N MET A 547 29.89 32.02 -31.45
CA MET A 547 28.93 32.38 -32.50
C MET A 547 27.74 31.41 -32.56
N HIS A 548 26.55 32.01 -32.66
CA HIS A 548 25.23 31.44 -32.94
C HIS A 548 25.07 30.98 -34.41
N SER A 549 24.22 29.96 -34.63
CA SER A 549 23.26 29.80 -35.77
C SER A 549 22.74 28.35 -35.75
N ALA A 550 21.44 28.05 -35.55
CA ALA A 550 20.32 28.16 -36.50
C ALA A 550 20.52 27.34 -37.80
N ASP A 551 19.78 26.21 -37.87
CA ASP A 551 19.12 25.46 -38.97
C ASP A 551 19.69 25.46 -40.41
N PRO A 552 19.41 24.40 -41.19
CA PRO A 552 18.11 24.23 -41.85
C PRO A 552 17.27 23.03 -41.39
#